data_AF-A0A935M0N1-F1
#
_entry.id   AF-A0A935M0N1-F1
#
_cell.length_a   1.000
_cell.length_b   1.000
_cell.length_c   1.000
_cell.angle_alpha   90.00
_cell.angle_beta   90.00
_cell.angle_gamma   90.00
#
_symmetry.space_group_name_H-M   'P 1'
#
loop_
_entity.id
_entity.type
_entity.pdbx_description
1 polymer ?
#
loop_
_entity_poly.entity_id
_entity_poly.type
_entity_poly.pdbx_seq_one_letter_code
_entity_poly.pdbx_strand_id
1 'polypeptide(L)'
;MKIILLLIACIIIIVLLYSFAKNKYEEVKLSKEIQYGPFTIQAKVSKTKSFNMNYGRMTNNTNVAYHVLYNGKPITYSSGLQNNTGLPFLWAVYALKDAPDPTLIAGSQSLYMIYIKDGVPKVEPLLIQGTDFASLQFLDRKNGQPGDYSEVFMKSETTQLEELDRLEGGRFLMVSEHAILDIQTRKIWPMNKDNNPVENYSYPSPHGALAFSPDQKSIVFHAEFQSWNTQDENLPDSEHALVVYHFEKDSGYAVKYDDTDTRMTNVNDINYEWVNTYFEWKKFPEGDRLELRSFKQLPYWSGKFDPKDHYYTLYPVKPEMLAVFLNFVFEQMAWTKSNIIKDETGEYTGHSYTIGSGDLKLDIGFKEDEQKLTFSKYLYDDKNTESDVVVKKIALAFNAELNEGKHQELFGRIFSETKKIRGVK
;
A
#
# COMPACT_ATOMS: atom_id res chain seq x y z
N MET A 1 35.52 37.79 -38.93
CA MET A 1 35.74 36.81 -37.83
C MET A 1 34.53 36.65 -36.91
N LYS A 2 33.96 37.72 -36.33
CA LYS A 2 32.78 37.64 -35.43
C LYS A 2 31.51 37.04 -36.08
N ILE A 3 31.23 37.37 -37.35
CA ILE A 3 30.06 36.84 -38.08
C ILE A 3 30.16 35.33 -38.32
N ILE A 4 31.36 34.83 -38.64
CA ILE A 4 31.61 33.40 -38.89
C ILE A 4 31.44 32.60 -37.59
N LEU A 5 31.93 33.11 -36.46
CA LEU A 5 31.74 32.50 -35.14
C LEU A 5 30.27 32.43 -34.73
N LEU A 6 29.48 33.47 -35.02
CA LEU A 6 28.04 33.50 -34.73
C LEU A 6 27.27 32.48 -35.58
N LEU A 7 27.64 32.34 -36.86
CA LEU A 7 27.04 31.38 -37.78
C LEU A 7 27.35 29.93 -37.36
N ILE A 8 28.60 29.66 -36.93
CA ILE A 8 28.99 28.35 -36.39
C ILE A 8 28.21 28.05 -35.10
N ALA A 9 28.05 29.01 -34.19
CA ALA A 9 27.27 28.83 -32.97
C ALA A 9 25.79 28.52 -33.27
N CYS A 10 25.16 29.23 -34.21
CA CYS A 10 23.79 28.95 -34.64
C CYS A 10 23.65 27.55 -35.28
N ILE A 11 24.61 27.15 -36.12
CA ILE A 11 24.62 25.80 -36.71
C ILE A 11 24.77 24.73 -35.62
N ILE A 12 25.65 24.93 -34.64
CA ILE A 12 25.82 24.00 -33.51
C ILE A 12 24.53 23.91 -32.70
N ILE A 13 23.86 25.03 -32.41
CA ILE A 13 22.58 25.04 -31.70
C ILE A 13 21.50 24.30 -32.51
N ILE A 14 21.40 24.54 -33.82
CA ILE A 14 20.43 23.85 -34.69
C ILE A 14 20.74 22.36 -34.77
N VAL A 15 22.01 21.96 -34.87
CA VAL A 15 22.43 20.54 -34.89
C VAL A 15 22.17 19.88 -33.53
N LEU A 16 22.41 20.59 -32.41
CA LEU A 16 22.09 20.10 -31.07
C LEU A 16 20.57 19.96 -30.88
N LEU A 17 19.77 20.94 -31.31
CA LEU A 17 18.31 20.89 -31.28
C LEU A 17 17.75 19.78 -32.19
N TYR A 18 18.31 19.60 -33.39
CA TYR A 18 17.92 18.56 -34.32
C TYR A 18 18.31 17.17 -33.82
N SER A 19 19.51 17.01 -33.24
CA SER A 19 19.95 15.78 -32.56
C SER A 19 19.06 15.45 -31.36
N PHE A 20 18.70 16.44 -30.54
CA PHE A 20 17.75 16.29 -29.44
C PHE A 20 16.34 15.91 -29.92
N ALA A 21 15.90 16.47 -31.06
CA ALA A 21 14.59 16.18 -31.64
C ALA A 21 14.54 14.80 -32.31
N LYS A 22 15.61 14.39 -33.01
CA LYS A 22 15.68 13.12 -33.75
C LYS A 22 15.86 11.91 -32.83
N ASN A 23 16.54 12.07 -31.69
CA ASN A 23 16.69 11.01 -30.67
C ASN A 23 15.43 10.77 -29.82
N LYS A 24 14.31 11.45 -30.07
CA LYS A 24 13.07 11.22 -29.31
C LYS A 24 12.28 9.97 -29.72
N TYR A 25 12.51 9.40 -30.91
CA TYR A 25 11.67 8.31 -31.43
C TYR A 25 12.47 7.30 -32.25
N GLU A 26 13.13 6.35 -31.58
CA GLU A 26 13.60 5.13 -32.24
C GLU A 26 12.60 4.01 -31.92
N GLU A 27 11.58 3.88 -32.77
CA GLU A 27 10.47 2.95 -32.60
C GLU A 27 10.92 1.52 -32.96
N VAL A 28 11.60 0.82 -32.04
CA VAL A 28 11.80 -0.63 -32.19
C VAL A 28 10.44 -1.31 -31.99
N LYS A 29 9.73 -1.55 -33.10
CA LYS A 29 8.43 -2.25 -33.14
C LYS A 29 8.62 -3.75 -32.91
N LEU A 30 8.94 -4.16 -31.68
CA LEU A 30 8.69 -5.53 -31.28
C LEU A 30 7.17 -5.66 -31.09
N SER A 31 6.54 -6.53 -31.88
CA SER A 31 5.14 -6.90 -31.68
C SER A 31 5.02 -8.39 -31.42
N LYS A 32 4.21 -8.74 -30.43
CA LYS A 32 3.90 -10.12 -30.05
C LYS A 32 2.40 -10.29 -30.04
N GLU A 33 1.95 -11.47 -30.47
CA GLU A 33 0.54 -11.83 -30.49
C GLU A 33 0.32 -13.05 -29.60
N ILE A 34 -0.65 -12.93 -28.70
CA ILE A 34 -1.03 -13.97 -27.75
C ILE A 34 -2.46 -14.37 -28.05
N GLN A 35 -2.73 -15.66 -28.21
CA GLN A 35 -4.07 -16.17 -28.44
C GLN A 35 -4.75 -16.53 -27.10
N TYR A 36 -5.99 -16.08 -26.92
CA TYR A 36 -6.81 -16.45 -25.76
C TYR A 36 -8.26 -16.65 -26.21
N GLY A 37 -8.64 -17.91 -26.42
CA GLY A 37 -9.94 -18.26 -26.99
C GLY A 37 -10.17 -17.58 -28.35
N PRO A 38 -11.25 -16.79 -28.52
CA PRO A 38 -11.54 -16.10 -29.77
C PRO A 38 -10.77 -14.77 -29.94
N PHE A 39 -9.97 -14.37 -28.94
CA PHE A 39 -9.26 -13.10 -28.94
C PHE A 39 -7.78 -13.27 -29.30
N THR A 40 -7.26 -12.29 -30.04
CA THR A 40 -5.82 -12.10 -30.22
C THR A 40 -5.40 -10.84 -29.48
N ILE A 41 -4.47 -10.97 -28.55
CA ILE A 41 -3.90 -9.85 -27.79
C ILE A 41 -2.59 -9.48 -28.46
N GLN A 42 -2.51 -8.26 -28.98
CA GLN A 42 -1.32 -7.73 -29.63
C GLN A 42 -0.60 -6.79 -28.65
N ALA A 43 0.60 -7.17 -28.24
CA ALA A 43 1.52 -6.32 -27.48
C ALA A 43 2.46 -5.60 -28.45
N LYS A 44 2.61 -4.28 -28.31
CA LYS A 44 3.52 -3.44 -29.09
C LYS A 44 4.46 -2.71 -28.16
N VAL A 45 5.76 -2.95 -28.33
CA VAL A 45 6.79 -2.26 -27.55
C VAL A 45 7.20 -0.99 -28.27
N SER A 46 7.31 0.10 -27.52
CA SER A 46 8.00 1.31 -27.94
C SER A 46 9.08 1.64 -26.92
N LYS A 47 10.27 2.00 -27.41
CA LYS A 47 11.37 2.50 -26.57
C LYS A 47 11.59 3.97 -26.91
N THR A 48 11.52 4.81 -25.89
CA THR A 48 11.74 6.25 -26.04
C THR A 48 12.88 6.68 -25.14
N LYS A 49 13.57 7.75 -25.52
CA LYS A 49 14.61 8.35 -24.69
C LYS A 49 14.19 9.77 -24.36
N SER A 50 13.99 10.05 -23.08
CA SER A 50 13.58 11.39 -22.61
C SER A 50 14.54 11.91 -21.56
N PHE A 51 14.67 13.24 -21.48
CA PHE A 51 15.43 13.86 -20.40
C PHE A 51 14.57 13.88 -19.14
N ASN A 52 15.06 13.27 -18.06
CA ASN A 52 14.38 13.28 -16.78
C ASN A 52 14.95 14.41 -15.92
N MET A 53 14.13 15.42 -15.61
CA MET A 53 14.54 16.60 -14.84
C MET A 53 14.94 16.26 -13.40
N ASN A 54 14.33 15.26 -12.77
CA ASN A 54 14.63 14.86 -11.39
C ASN A 54 16.03 14.25 -11.27
N TYR A 55 16.54 13.63 -12.34
CA TYR A 55 17.85 12.98 -12.36
C TYR A 55 18.89 13.73 -13.20
N GLY A 56 18.52 14.85 -13.83
CA GLY A 56 19.42 15.64 -14.69
C GLY A 56 20.04 14.86 -15.86
N ARG A 57 19.43 13.74 -16.28
CA ARG A 57 20.01 12.82 -17.28
C ARG A 57 18.96 12.25 -18.22
N MET A 58 19.41 11.76 -19.38
CA MET A 58 18.56 11.01 -20.32
C MET A 58 18.23 9.65 -19.73
N THR A 59 16.94 9.29 -19.71
CA THR A 59 16.43 7.97 -19.32
C THR A 59 15.80 7.29 -20.52
N ASN A 60 15.98 5.97 -20.61
CA ASN A 60 15.26 5.14 -21.57
C ASN A 60 13.94 4.71 -20.91
N ASN A 61 12.83 4.93 -21.60
CA ASN A 61 11.53 4.43 -21.18
C ASN A 61 11.09 3.37 -22.19
N THR A 62 10.67 2.22 -21.69
CA THR A 62 10.01 1.19 -22.49
C THR A 62 8.54 1.22 -22.14
N ASN A 63 7.69 1.26 -23.16
CA ASN A 63 6.24 1.21 -23.01
C ASN A 63 5.71 0.01 -23.78
N VAL A 64 4.87 -0.80 -23.15
CA VAL A 64 4.15 -1.88 -23.81
C VAL A 64 2.69 -1.48 -23.97
N ALA A 65 2.25 -1.32 -25.21
CA ALA A 65 0.88 -1.00 -25.58
C ALA A 65 0.14 -2.28 -25.99
N TYR A 66 -1.01 -2.54 -25.37
CA TYR A 66 -1.84 -3.69 -25.72
C TYR A 66 -3.03 -3.29 -26.59
N HIS A 67 -3.42 -4.21 -27.48
CA HIS A 67 -4.65 -4.16 -28.25
C HIS A 67 -5.33 -5.53 -28.22
N VAL A 68 -6.64 -5.56 -28.04
CA VAL A 68 -7.44 -6.79 -28.14
C VAL A 68 -8.13 -6.81 -29.50
N LEU A 69 -7.98 -7.92 -30.22
CA LEU A 69 -8.56 -8.13 -31.54
C LEU A 69 -9.54 -9.31 -31.50
N TYR A 70 -10.62 -9.21 -32.28
CA TYR A 70 -11.54 -10.30 -32.58
C TYR A 70 -11.65 -10.44 -34.10
N ASN A 71 -11.41 -11.64 -34.63
CA ASN A 71 -11.37 -11.89 -36.08
C ASN A 71 -10.45 -10.89 -36.84
N GLY A 72 -9.28 -10.59 -36.26
CA GLY A 72 -8.29 -9.66 -36.81
C GLY A 72 -8.66 -8.18 -36.75
N LYS A 73 -9.82 -7.82 -36.16
CA LYS A 73 -10.26 -6.43 -36.00
C LYS A 73 -10.09 -5.97 -34.55
N PRO A 74 -9.51 -4.79 -34.30
CA PRO A 74 -9.45 -4.22 -32.96
C PRO A 74 -10.84 -4.04 -32.35
N ILE A 75 -10.97 -4.39 -31.07
CA ILE A 75 -12.19 -4.14 -30.29
C ILE A 75 -12.28 -2.65 -29.95
N THR A 76 -13.49 -2.10 -30.03
CA THR A 76 -13.80 -0.71 -29.68
C THR A 76 -14.29 -0.62 -28.23
N TYR A 77 -13.84 0.42 -27.51
CA TYR A 77 -14.23 0.70 -26.13
C TYR A 77 -15.27 1.81 -26.10
N SER A 78 -16.22 1.73 -25.16
CA SER A 78 -17.36 2.65 -25.08
C SER A 78 -17.02 4.04 -24.55
N SER A 79 -15.86 4.19 -23.90
CA SER A 79 -15.34 5.45 -23.38
C SER A 79 -13.83 5.55 -23.61
N GLY A 80 -13.24 6.71 -23.30
CA GLY A 80 -11.79 6.87 -23.32
C GLY A 80 -11.12 5.92 -22.32
N LEU A 81 -10.02 5.28 -22.73
CA LEU A 81 -9.22 4.40 -21.86
C LEU A 81 -8.62 5.16 -20.66
N GLN A 82 -8.50 6.48 -20.79
CA GLN A 82 -7.82 7.38 -19.87
C GLN A 82 -8.03 8.85 -20.28
N ASN A 83 -8.01 9.75 -19.29
CA ASN A 83 -8.27 11.18 -19.47
C ASN A 83 -7.07 12.08 -19.15
N ASN A 84 -6.05 11.61 -18.41
CA ASN A 84 -4.96 12.47 -17.89
C ASN A 84 -3.53 12.12 -18.40
N THR A 85 -3.28 10.95 -19.00
CA THR A 85 -1.92 10.60 -19.45
C THR A 85 -1.66 10.77 -20.96
N GLY A 86 -2.70 10.97 -21.78
CA GLY A 86 -2.57 11.20 -23.23
C GLY A 86 -2.21 9.98 -24.10
N LEU A 87 -1.91 8.82 -23.51
CA LEU A 87 -1.68 7.52 -24.18
C LEU A 87 -2.98 6.83 -24.67
N PRO A 88 -3.18 6.60 -25.98
CA PRO A 88 -4.45 6.08 -26.50
C PRO A 88 -4.56 4.54 -26.50
N PHE A 89 -3.90 3.83 -25.59
CA PHE A 89 -3.78 2.36 -25.63
C PHE A 89 -3.93 1.71 -24.24
N LEU A 90 -4.17 0.39 -24.22
CA LEU A 90 -4.29 -0.39 -22.99
C LEU A 90 -2.92 -0.60 -22.35
N TRP A 91 -2.85 -0.46 -21.03
CA TRP A 91 -1.63 -0.71 -20.25
C TRP A 91 -1.48 -2.18 -19.88
N ALA A 92 -2.59 -2.86 -19.63
CA ALA A 92 -2.63 -4.26 -19.26
C ALA A 92 -3.83 -4.99 -19.86
N VAL A 93 -3.65 -6.29 -20.07
CA VAL A 93 -4.71 -7.24 -20.43
C VAL A 93 -4.49 -8.49 -19.60
N TYR A 94 -5.55 -8.94 -18.92
CA TYR A 94 -5.55 -10.10 -18.06
C TYR A 94 -6.52 -11.15 -18.60
N ALA A 95 -6.11 -12.41 -18.62
CA ALA A 95 -7.02 -13.54 -18.76
C ALA A 95 -7.75 -13.79 -17.44
N LEU A 96 -9.08 -13.83 -17.49
CA LEU A 96 -9.92 -14.19 -16.36
C LEU A 96 -10.20 -15.70 -16.44
N LYS A 97 -9.39 -16.49 -15.74
CA LYS A 97 -9.36 -17.95 -15.94
C LYS A 97 -10.56 -18.68 -15.37
N ASP A 98 -11.10 -18.18 -14.26
CA ASP A 98 -12.23 -18.79 -13.55
C ASP A 98 -13.60 -18.35 -14.10
N ALA A 99 -13.60 -17.58 -15.20
CA ALA A 99 -14.81 -17.20 -15.92
C ALA A 99 -15.41 -18.40 -16.68
N PRO A 100 -16.73 -18.41 -16.93
CA PRO A 100 -17.39 -19.55 -17.60
C PRO A 100 -16.95 -19.76 -19.06
N ASP A 101 -16.38 -18.74 -19.70
CA ASP A 101 -15.85 -18.78 -21.06
C ASP A 101 -14.70 -17.76 -21.20
N PRO A 102 -13.92 -17.79 -22.31
CA PRO A 102 -12.80 -16.87 -22.49
C PRO A 102 -13.21 -15.40 -22.29
N THR A 103 -12.79 -14.86 -21.15
CA THR A 103 -13.07 -13.50 -20.71
C THR A 103 -11.76 -12.79 -20.38
N LEU A 104 -11.64 -11.54 -20.79
CA LEU A 104 -10.50 -10.68 -20.52
C LEU A 104 -10.92 -9.52 -19.61
N ILE A 105 -10.00 -9.08 -18.77
CA ILE A 105 -10.04 -7.74 -18.19
C ILE A 105 -8.94 -6.92 -18.85
N ALA A 106 -9.30 -5.80 -19.46
CA ALA A 106 -8.37 -4.99 -20.22
C ALA A 106 -8.55 -3.52 -19.89
N GLY A 107 -7.44 -2.79 -19.77
CA GLY A 107 -7.53 -1.35 -19.60
C GLY A 107 -6.24 -0.69 -19.13
N SER A 108 -6.45 0.49 -18.58
CA SER A 108 -5.45 1.39 -18.01
C SER A 108 -6.06 1.98 -16.75
N GLN A 109 -6.49 3.24 -16.79
CA GLN A 109 -7.22 3.90 -15.70
C GLN A 109 -8.71 3.60 -15.73
N SER A 110 -9.26 3.34 -16.92
CA SER A 110 -10.54 2.66 -17.08
C SER A 110 -10.30 1.18 -17.32
N LEU A 111 -11.15 0.32 -16.78
CA LEU A 111 -11.09 -1.13 -16.96
C LEU A 111 -12.38 -1.66 -17.58
N TYR A 112 -12.23 -2.61 -18.49
CA TYR A 112 -13.34 -3.25 -19.21
C TYR A 112 -13.25 -4.76 -19.09
N MET A 113 -14.41 -5.40 -18.96
CA MET A 113 -14.59 -6.82 -19.15
C MET A 113 -14.93 -7.09 -20.62
N ILE A 114 -14.18 -7.97 -21.26
CA ILE A 114 -14.37 -8.34 -22.67
C ILE A 114 -14.67 -9.83 -22.75
N TYR A 115 -15.77 -10.19 -23.38
CA TYR A 115 -16.20 -11.59 -23.56
C TYR A 115 -17.03 -11.75 -24.83
N ILE A 116 -17.35 -12.99 -25.21
CA ILE A 116 -18.25 -13.25 -26.34
C ILE A 116 -19.66 -13.50 -25.83
N LYS A 117 -20.63 -12.77 -26.38
CA LYS A 117 -22.05 -13.02 -26.17
C LYS A 117 -22.72 -13.14 -27.52
N ASP A 118 -23.46 -14.23 -27.75
CA ASP A 118 -24.19 -14.48 -29.00
C ASP A 118 -23.30 -14.36 -30.26
N GLY A 119 -22.04 -14.80 -30.17
CA GLY A 119 -21.06 -14.79 -31.28
C GLY A 119 -20.40 -13.44 -31.57
N VAL A 120 -20.69 -12.40 -30.77
CA VAL A 120 -20.08 -11.07 -30.92
C VAL A 120 -19.32 -10.64 -29.65
N PRO A 121 -18.23 -9.88 -29.77
CA PRO A 121 -17.56 -9.30 -28.62
C PRO A 121 -18.47 -8.33 -27.89
N LYS A 122 -18.58 -8.51 -26.59
CA LYS A 122 -19.20 -7.58 -25.67
C LYS A 122 -18.12 -6.95 -24.79
N VAL A 123 -18.16 -5.63 -24.69
CA VAL A 123 -17.23 -4.82 -23.90
C VAL A 123 -18.05 -4.09 -22.85
N GLU A 124 -17.88 -4.47 -21.59
CA GLU A 124 -18.58 -3.86 -20.46
C GLU A 124 -17.61 -3.07 -19.61
N PRO A 125 -17.90 -1.79 -19.29
CA PRO A 125 -17.08 -1.05 -18.36
C PRO A 125 -17.21 -1.64 -16.95
N LEU A 126 -16.07 -1.98 -16.34
CA LEU A 126 -15.96 -2.30 -14.92
C LEU A 126 -15.70 -1.03 -14.11
N LEU A 127 -14.88 -0.15 -14.67
CA LEU A 127 -14.53 1.14 -14.12
C LEU A 127 -14.37 2.13 -15.26
N ILE A 128 -15.03 3.27 -15.16
CA ILE A 128 -14.75 4.44 -15.99
C ILE A 128 -14.00 5.40 -15.06
N GLN A 129 -12.78 5.78 -15.45
CA GLN A 129 -11.81 6.48 -14.61
C GLN A 129 -12.42 7.52 -13.66
N GLY A 130 -12.19 7.31 -12.35
CA GLY A 130 -12.42 8.29 -11.28
C GLY A 130 -11.13 8.69 -10.52
N THR A 131 -10.06 7.88 -10.61
CA THR A 131 -8.78 8.04 -9.88
C THR A 131 -7.57 7.98 -10.83
N ASP A 132 -6.35 8.12 -10.30
CA ASP A 132 -5.11 8.13 -11.09
C ASP A 132 -4.70 6.74 -11.62
N PHE A 133 -4.99 5.65 -10.91
CA PHE A 133 -4.73 4.27 -11.35
C PHE A 133 -5.92 3.36 -11.05
N ALA A 134 -6.19 2.41 -11.95
CA ALA A 134 -7.13 1.34 -11.64
C ALA A 134 -6.45 0.30 -10.74
N SER A 135 -7.21 -0.42 -9.92
CA SER A 135 -6.68 -1.47 -9.06
C SER A 135 -7.57 -2.70 -9.04
N LEU A 136 -6.97 -3.83 -8.68
CA LEU A 136 -7.58 -5.16 -8.70
C LEU A 136 -7.21 -5.92 -7.43
N GLN A 137 -8.22 -6.55 -6.82
CA GLN A 137 -8.03 -7.44 -5.68
C GLN A 137 -9.13 -8.52 -5.66
N PHE A 138 -8.73 -9.79 -5.59
CA PHE A 138 -9.69 -10.85 -5.28
C PHE A 138 -10.11 -10.78 -3.81
N LEU A 139 -11.40 -10.88 -3.51
CA LEU A 139 -11.93 -10.81 -2.15
C LEU A 139 -11.92 -12.17 -1.43
N ASP A 140 -11.77 -13.26 -2.16
CA ASP A 140 -11.96 -14.63 -1.66
C ASP A 140 -10.82 -15.60 -2.01
N ARG A 141 -9.66 -15.07 -2.44
CA ARG A 141 -8.54 -15.87 -2.95
C ARG A 141 -7.74 -16.61 -1.86
N LYS A 142 -7.61 -16.04 -0.66
CA LYS A 142 -6.81 -16.61 0.44
C LYS A 142 -7.73 -17.28 1.45
N ASN A 143 -8.14 -18.53 1.19
CA ASN A 143 -9.08 -19.27 2.06
C ASN A 143 -10.41 -18.52 2.31
N GLY A 144 -10.98 -17.90 1.26
CA GLY A 144 -12.19 -17.10 1.38
C GLY A 144 -11.96 -15.67 1.89
N GLN A 145 -10.72 -15.22 1.98
CA GLN A 145 -10.34 -13.86 2.37
C GLN A 145 -9.59 -13.12 1.25
N PRO A 146 -9.48 -11.78 1.35
CA PRO A 146 -8.86 -10.99 0.30
C PRO A 146 -7.42 -11.42 -0.03
N GLY A 147 -7.11 -11.43 -1.32
CA GLY A 147 -5.77 -11.64 -1.86
C GLY A 147 -4.96 -10.35 -1.88
N ASP A 148 -3.87 -10.37 -2.64
CA ASP A 148 -3.01 -9.19 -2.80
C ASP A 148 -3.73 -8.10 -3.60
N TYR A 149 -3.60 -6.87 -3.12
CA TYR A 149 -4.00 -5.67 -3.84
C TYR A 149 -2.94 -5.34 -4.89
N SER A 150 -3.38 -4.96 -6.09
CA SER A 150 -2.48 -4.57 -7.17
C SER A 150 -3.04 -3.40 -7.97
N GLU A 151 -2.21 -2.40 -8.20
CA GLU A 151 -2.51 -1.33 -9.15
C GLU A 151 -2.17 -1.77 -10.57
N VAL A 152 -2.95 -1.29 -11.53
CA VAL A 152 -2.76 -1.55 -12.95
C VAL A 152 -1.73 -0.59 -13.51
N PHE A 153 -0.52 -1.09 -13.67
CA PHE A 153 0.59 -0.36 -14.28
C PHE A 153 0.90 -0.82 -15.70
N MET A 154 1.42 0.10 -16.50
CA MET A 154 1.99 -0.22 -17.80
C MET A 154 3.30 -1.00 -17.62
N LYS A 155 3.46 -2.12 -18.36
CA LYS A 155 4.74 -2.85 -18.36
C LYS A 155 5.86 -1.97 -18.92
N SER A 156 6.99 -1.95 -18.20
CA SER A 156 8.20 -1.21 -18.57
C SER A 156 9.35 -2.11 -19.02
N GLU A 157 9.09 -3.40 -19.20
CA GLU A 157 10.04 -4.41 -19.64
C GLU A 157 9.47 -5.27 -20.77
N THR A 158 10.35 -5.94 -21.51
CA THR A 158 9.99 -6.76 -22.69
C THR A 158 10.08 -8.26 -22.42
N THR A 159 10.30 -8.64 -21.16
CA THR A 159 10.27 -10.01 -20.68
C THR A 159 8.82 -10.50 -20.63
N GLN A 160 8.59 -11.78 -20.92
CA GLN A 160 7.27 -12.43 -20.83
C GLN A 160 6.15 -11.79 -21.69
N LEU A 161 6.50 -11.22 -22.85
CA LEU A 161 5.50 -10.71 -23.80
C LEU A 161 4.77 -11.82 -24.57
N GLU A 162 5.23 -13.06 -24.44
CA GLU A 162 4.59 -14.25 -25.00
C GLU A 162 3.47 -14.81 -24.13
N GLU A 163 3.35 -14.34 -22.88
CA GLU A 163 2.38 -14.84 -21.92
C GLU A 163 1.42 -13.73 -21.49
N LEU A 164 0.14 -14.09 -21.36
CA LEU A 164 -0.88 -13.18 -20.86
C LEU A 164 -0.96 -13.31 -19.35
N ASP A 165 -0.93 -12.17 -18.66
CA ASP A 165 -1.13 -12.12 -17.21
C ASP A 165 -2.50 -12.72 -16.85
N ARG A 166 -2.60 -13.38 -15.70
CA ARG A 166 -3.80 -14.12 -15.31
C ARG A 166 -4.37 -13.62 -14.00
N LEU A 167 -5.67 -13.44 -13.97
CA LEU A 167 -6.46 -13.27 -12.76
C LEU A 167 -7.15 -14.60 -12.47
N GLU A 168 -6.71 -15.27 -11.41
CA GLU A 168 -7.18 -16.60 -11.02
C GLU A 168 -7.17 -16.79 -9.50
N GLY A 169 -7.96 -17.76 -9.03
CA GLY A 169 -7.98 -18.24 -7.64
C GLY A 169 -9.05 -17.62 -6.76
N GLY A 170 -10.02 -16.89 -7.31
CA GLY A 170 -11.16 -16.34 -6.56
C GLY A 170 -12.38 -16.12 -7.46
N ARG A 171 -13.54 -15.87 -6.86
CA ARG A 171 -14.80 -15.60 -7.58
C ARG A 171 -15.14 -14.12 -7.62
N PHE A 172 -14.87 -13.40 -6.53
CA PHE A 172 -15.25 -12.00 -6.39
C PHE A 172 -14.02 -11.12 -6.59
N LEU A 173 -14.01 -10.36 -7.69
CA LEU A 173 -12.94 -9.43 -8.00
C LEU A 173 -13.40 -8.00 -7.72
N MET A 174 -12.72 -7.35 -6.79
CA MET A 174 -12.89 -5.92 -6.54
C MET A 174 -12.04 -5.11 -7.53
N VAL A 175 -12.65 -4.09 -8.09
CA VAL A 175 -12.07 -3.19 -9.09
C VAL A 175 -12.11 -1.75 -8.56
N SER A 176 -10.93 -1.19 -8.29
CA SER A 176 -10.74 0.17 -7.76
C SER A 176 -11.63 0.53 -6.58
N GLU A 177 -11.98 -0.49 -5.77
CA GLU A 177 -12.86 -0.33 -4.61
C GLU A 177 -14.20 0.37 -4.94
N HIS A 178 -14.61 0.31 -6.21
CA HIS A 178 -15.82 0.96 -6.75
C HIS A 178 -16.74 -0.01 -7.48
N ALA A 179 -16.27 -1.22 -7.76
CA ALA A 179 -17.09 -2.26 -8.34
C ALA A 179 -16.63 -3.64 -7.89
N ILE A 180 -17.59 -4.54 -7.71
CA ILE A 180 -17.38 -5.97 -7.52
C ILE A 180 -17.85 -6.71 -8.77
N LEU A 181 -16.99 -7.57 -9.31
CA LEU A 181 -17.30 -8.50 -10.38
C LEU A 181 -17.41 -9.91 -9.81
N ASP A 182 -18.59 -10.54 -9.91
CA ASP A 182 -18.70 -12.00 -9.80
C ASP A 182 -18.29 -12.61 -11.13
N ILE A 183 -17.13 -13.25 -11.13
CA ILE A 183 -16.48 -13.80 -12.33
C ILE A 183 -17.33 -14.91 -12.96
N GLN A 184 -18.02 -15.71 -12.14
CA GLN A 184 -18.78 -16.85 -12.64
C GLN A 184 -20.05 -16.41 -13.37
N THR A 185 -20.72 -15.37 -12.86
CA THR A 185 -21.97 -14.88 -13.44
C THR A 185 -21.79 -13.65 -14.33
N ARG A 186 -20.59 -13.05 -14.33
CA ARG A 186 -20.30 -11.73 -14.94
C ARG A 186 -21.17 -10.60 -14.40
N LYS A 187 -21.69 -10.74 -13.17
CA LYS A 187 -22.51 -9.71 -12.54
C LYS A 187 -21.60 -8.66 -11.95
N ILE A 188 -21.92 -7.40 -12.21
CA ILE A 188 -21.19 -6.24 -11.70
C ILE A 188 -22.07 -5.53 -10.68
N TRP A 189 -21.57 -5.34 -9.47
CA TRP A 189 -22.17 -4.45 -8.48
C TRP A 189 -21.28 -3.22 -8.34
N PRO A 190 -21.75 -2.03 -8.72
CA PRO A 190 -21.06 -0.81 -8.33
C PRO A 190 -21.18 -0.61 -6.81
N MET A 191 -20.18 0.04 -6.22
CA MET A 191 -20.19 0.42 -4.81
C MET A 191 -19.57 1.80 -4.59
N ASN A 192 -20.11 2.53 -3.61
CA ASN A 192 -19.56 3.80 -3.12
C ASN A 192 -19.08 4.77 -4.23
N LYS A 193 -19.91 4.96 -5.26
CA LYS A 193 -19.51 5.74 -6.45
C LYS A 193 -19.12 7.18 -6.16
N ASP A 194 -19.76 7.77 -5.14
CA ASP A 194 -19.58 9.18 -4.78
C ASP A 194 -18.52 9.37 -3.69
N ASN A 195 -17.83 8.30 -3.26
CA ASN A 195 -16.87 8.32 -2.15
C ASN A 195 -17.48 8.92 -0.87
N ASN A 196 -18.74 8.59 -0.61
CA ASN A 196 -19.44 9.11 0.55
C ASN A 196 -18.89 8.43 1.81
N PRO A 197 -18.57 9.20 2.86
CA PRO A 197 -18.15 8.62 4.12
C PRO A 197 -19.30 7.81 4.74
N VAL A 198 -18.96 6.74 5.44
CA VAL A 198 -19.89 5.97 6.26
C VAL A 198 -19.72 6.43 7.70
N GLU A 199 -20.78 6.99 8.29
CA GLU A 199 -20.74 7.53 9.65
C GLU A 199 -19.61 8.55 9.89
N ASN A 200 -19.31 9.39 8.89
CA ASN A 200 -18.21 10.37 8.86
C ASN A 200 -16.78 9.77 8.77
N TYR A 201 -16.67 8.47 8.49
CA TYR A 201 -15.40 7.83 8.16
C TYR A 201 -15.25 7.70 6.65
N SER A 202 -14.18 8.28 6.11
CA SER A 202 -13.82 8.20 4.70
C SER A 202 -13.09 6.89 4.42
N TYR A 203 -13.54 6.25 3.36
CA TYR A 203 -13.00 5.04 2.78
C TYR A 203 -13.50 5.02 1.32
N PRO A 204 -12.85 4.25 0.45
CA PRO A 204 -11.54 3.65 0.63
C PRO A 204 -10.47 4.67 0.20
N SER A 205 -9.38 4.75 0.95
CA SER A 205 -8.22 5.59 0.62
C SER A 205 -6.99 4.73 0.87
N PRO A 206 -6.03 4.71 -0.05
CA PRO A 206 -5.68 3.59 -0.94
C PRO A 206 -5.18 2.36 -0.19
N HIS A 207 -6.10 1.59 0.40
CA HIS A 207 -5.78 0.38 1.12
C HIS A 207 -6.90 -0.62 0.82
N GLY A 208 -6.56 -1.62 0.00
CA GLY A 208 -7.47 -2.68 -0.43
C GLY A 208 -8.24 -3.34 0.72
N ALA A 209 -9.22 -4.16 0.36
CA ALA A 209 -10.03 -4.90 1.31
C ALA A 209 -9.17 -5.70 2.29
N LEU A 210 -9.50 -5.59 3.58
CA LEU A 210 -8.80 -6.25 4.67
C LEU A 210 -9.40 -7.61 5.01
N ALA A 211 -10.72 -7.75 4.88
CA ALA A 211 -11.44 -8.98 5.15
C ALA A 211 -12.72 -9.06 4.30
N PHE A 212 -13.21 -10.28 4.12
CA PHE A 212 -14.47 -10.57 3.44
C PHE A 212 -15.39 -11.37 4.36
N SER A 213 -16.66 -10.99 4.40
CA SER A 213 -17.63 -11.62 5.31
C SER A 213 -17.84 -13.10 4.95
N PRO A 214 -18.10 -13.98 5.92
CA PRO A 214 -18.32 -15.40 5.64
C PRO A 214 -19.51 -15.67 4.70
N ASP A 215 -20.55 -14.83 4.75
CA ASP A 215 -21.68 -14.85 3.82
C ASP A 215 -21.39 -14.24 2.43
N GLN A 216 -20.16 -13.75 2.20
CA GLN A 216 -19.66 -13.20 0.95
C GLN A 216 -20.45 -11.99 0.41
N LYS A 217 -20.94 -11.13 1.32
CA LYS A 217 -21.75 -9.95 0.97
C LYS A 217 -21.17 -8.62 1.43
N SER A 218 -20.23 -8.66 2.38
CA SER A 218 -19.68 -7.47 3.01
C SER A 218 -18.16 -7.47 2.99
N ILE A 219 -17.59 -6.30 2.77
CA ILE A 219 -16.16 -6.07 2.61
C ILE A 219 -15.70 -5.14 3.73
N VAL A 220 -14.52 -5.41 4.29
CA VAL A 220 -13.95 -4.60 5.36
C VAL A 220 -12.85 -3.71 4.82
N PHE A 221 -12.94 -2.41 5.07
CA PHE A 221 -11.93 -1.41 4.73
C PHE A 221 -11.42 -0.72 5.99
N HIS A 222 -10.16 -0.28 5.96
CA HIS A 222 -9.70 0.74 6.89
C HIS A 222 -10.36 2.08 6.54
N ALA A 223 -10.70 2.88 7.54
CA ALA A 223 -11.34 4.16 7.35
C ALA A 223 -10.87 5.19 8.36
N GLU A 224 -10.82 6.45 7.91
CA GLU A 224 -10.35 7.58 8.71
C GLU A 224 -11.46 8.61 8.91
N PHE A 225 -11.55 9.14 10.12
CA PHE A 225 -12.55 10.12 10.49
C PHE A 225 -12.28 11.47 9.81
N GLN A 226 -13.32 12.08 9.23
CA GLN A 226 -13.21 13.39 8.62
C GLN A 226 -13.21 14.50 9.68
N SER A 227 -12.02 14.81 10.21
CA SER A 227 -11.85 15.73 11.34
C SER A 227 -11.90 17.23 10.97
N TRP A 228 -11.71 17.57 9.69
CA TRP A 228 -11.59 18.96 9.19
C TRP A 228 -12.86 19.82 9.31
N ASN A 229 -14.04 19.19 9.37
CA ASN A 229 -15.34 19.86 9.52
C ASN A 229 -16.04 19.53 10.85
N THR A 230 -15.34 18.87 11.78
CA THR A 230 -15.92 18.40 13.05
C THR A 230 -15.52 19.30 14.21
N GLN A 231 -16.51 19.71 15.00
CA GLN A 231 -16.31 20.46 16.26
C GLN A 231 -15.58 19.58 17.29
N ASP A 232 -14.73 20.19 18.11
CA ASP A 232 -13.84 19.48 19.04
C ASP A 232 -14.57 18.51 19.99
N GLU A 233 -15.75 18.90 20.47
CA GLU A 233 -16.62 18.09 21.35
C GLU A 233 -17.12 16.80 20.70
N ASN A 234 -17.11 16.74 19.37
CA ASN A 234 -17.60 15.62 18.56
C ASN A 234 -16.45 14.79 17.95
N LEU A 235 -15.20 15.13 18.24
CA LEU A 235 -14.06 14.34 17.79
C LEU A 235 -14.03 12.98 18.51
N PRO A 236 -13.86 11.87 17.79
CA PRO A 236 -13.75 10.57 18.41
C PRO A 236 -12.40 10.41 19.13
N ASP A 237 -12.32 9.47 20.07
CA ASP A 237 -11.06 9.17 20.78
C ASP A 237 -10.03 8.50 19.87
N SER A 238 -10.49 7.65 18.93
CA SER A 238 -9.74 7.18 17.78
C SER A 238 -10.33 7.73 16.48
N GLU A 239 -9.48 8.27 15.64
CA GLU A 239 -9.83 8.73 14.30
C GLU A 239 -9.90 7.60 13.29
N HIS A 240 -9.62 6.36 13.71
CA HIS A 240 -9.66 5.18 12.87
C HIS A 240 -10.89 4.32 13.15
N ALA A 241 -11.40 3.69 12.10
CA ALA A 241 -12.44 2.67 12.20
C ALA A 241 -12.29 1.64 11.08
N LEU A 242 -12.97 0.51 11.23
CA LEU A 242 -13.21 -0.39 10.10
C LEU A 242 -14.57 -0.05 9.51
N VAL A 243 -14.65 0.21 8.21
CA VAL A 243 -15.94 0.29 7.51
C VAL A 243 -16.28 -1.08 6.95
N VAL A 244 -17.47 -1.57 7.31
CA VAL A 244 -18.03 -2.80 6.75
C VAL A 244 -19.07 -2.42 5.72
N TYR A 245 -18.80 -2.76 4.47
CA TYR A 245 -19.59 -2.32 3.33
C TYR A 245 -20.28 -3.48 2.61
N HIS A 246 -21.61 -3.45 2.57
CA HIS A 246 -22.43 -4.44 1.88
C HIS A 246 -22.62 -4.05 0.41
N PHE A 247 -21.82 -4.63 -0.49
CA PHE A 247 -21.73 -4.18 -1.88
C PHE A 247 -23.03 -4.35 -2.68
N GLU A 248 -23.89 -5.33 -2.36
CA GLU A 248 -25.18 -5.44 -3.07
C GLU A 248 -26.23 -4.38 -2.65
N LYS A 249 -26.12 -3.88 -1.42
CA LYS A 249 -27.06 -2.92 -0.83
C LYS A 249 -26.54 -1.47 -0.89
N ASP A 250 -25.31 -1.27 -1.37
CA ASP A 250 -24.64 0.03 -1.46
C ASP A 250 -24.70 0.82 -0.14
N SER A 251 -24.44 0.12 0.97
CA SER A 251 -24.53 0.66 2.33
C SER A 251 -23.53 -0.01 3.26
N GLY A 252 -23.17 0.67 4.34
CA GLY A 252 -22.23 0.15 5.34
C GLY A 252 -22.42 0.77 6.70
N TYR A 253 -21.62 0.31 7.65
CA TYR A 253 -21.54 0.84 9.01
C TYR A 253 -20.08 0.86 9.47
N ALA A 254 -19.78 1.70 10.47
CA ALA A 254 -18.44 1.79 11.05
C ALA A 254 -18.31 0.91 12.31
N VAL A 255 -17.24 0.14 12.40
CA VAL A 255 -16.79 -0.54 13.61
C VAL A 255 -15.69 0.29 14.22
N LYS A 256 -16.07 1.10 15.22
CA LYS A 256 -15.15 1.95 15.97
C LYS A 256 -14.32 1.09 16.92
N TYR A 257 -13.05 1.44 17.08
CA TYR A 257 -12.13 0.76 17.99
C TYR A 257 -11.17 1.76 18.60
N ASP A 258 -10.48 1.35 19.67
CA ASP A 258 -9.40 2.13 20.29
C ASP A 258 -8.05 1.61 19.76
N ASP A 259 -7.21 2.51 19.27
CA ASP A 259 -5.90 2.19 18.68
C ASP A 259 -4.96 1.55 19.72
N THR A 260 -5.08 1.98 20.98
CA THR A 260 -4.38 1.37 22.11
C THR A 260 -4.83 -0.08 22.27
N ASP A 261 -6.13 -0.34 22.40
CA ASP A 261 -6.65 -1.68 22.70
C ASP A 261 -6.40 -2.68 21.55
N THR A 262 -6.42 -2.19 20.32
CA THR A 262 -6.15 -2.99 19.11
C THR A 262 -4.68 -3.03 18.71
N ARG A 263 -3.79 -2.41 19.49
CA ARG A 263 -2.34 -2.34 19.21
C ARG A 263 -2.05 -1.78 17.81
N MET A 264 -2.90 -0.90 17.30
CA MET A 264 -2.74 -0.28 15.99
C MET A 264 -1.76 0.88 16.13
N THR A 265 -0.48 0.59 15.92
CA THR A 265 0.60 1.59 16.01
C THR A 265 0.93 2.25 14.68
N ASN A 266 0.50 1.64 13.57
CA ASN A 266 0.76 2.12 12.22
C ASN A 266 -0.31 1.55 11.28
N VAL A 267 -0.98 2.41 10.53
CA VAL A 267 -2.02 2.03 9.57
C VAL A 267 -1.53 1.05 8.50
N ASN A 268 -0.23 1.10 8.15
CA ASN A 268 0.36 0.19 7.18
C ASN A 268 0.49 -1.26 7.68
N ASP A 269 0.40 -1.47 9.00
CA ASP A 269 0.44 -2.81 9.59
C ASP A 269 -0.96 -3.45 9.68
N ILE A 270 -2.03 -2.72 9.33
CA ILE A 270 -3.40 -3.22 9.31
C ILE A 270 -3.55 -4.21 8.15
N ASN A 271 -3.85 -5.45 8.48
CA ASN A 271 -4.04 -6.54 7.53
C ASN A 271 -5.09 -7.53 8.06
N TYR A 272 -5.35 -8.61 7.30
CA TYR A 272 -6.32 -9.62 7.70
C TYR A 272 -6.01 -10.28 9.06
N GLU A 273 -4.73 -10.52 9.39
CA GLU A 273 -4.35 -11.13 10.67
C GLU A 273 -4.69 -10.22 11.86
N TRP A 274 -4.43 -8.92 11.71
CA TRP A 274 -4.84 -7.92 12.69
C TRP A 274 -6.37 -7.87 12.84
N VAL A 275 -7.12 -7.85 11.72
CA VAL A 275 -8.59 -7.88 11.77
C VAL A 275 -9.08 -9.16 12.47
N ASN A 276 -8.54 -10.32 12.13
CA ASN A 276 -8.95 -11.59 12.71
C ASN A 276 -8.61 -11.73 14.20
N THR A 277 -7.54 -11.05 14.63
CA THR A 277 -7.14 -10.98 16.04
C THR A 277 -8.20 -10.20 16.83
N TYR A 278 -8.47 -8.95 16.46
CA TYR A 278 -9.23 -8.02 17.29
C TYR A 278 -10.74 -7.97 17.01
N PHE A 279 -11.19 -8.53 15.89
CA PHE A 279 -12.58 -8.49 15.47
C PHE A 279 -13.13 -9.89 15.23
N GLU A 280 -14.45 -10.02 15.25
CA GLU A 280 -15.13 -11.26 14.98
C GLU A 280 -16.41 -11.05 14.17
N TRP A 281 -16.69 -11.99 13.28
CA TRP A 281 -17.96 -12.06 12.57
C TRP A 281 -19.00 -12.76 13.45
N LYS A 282 -20.15 -12.12 13.64
CA LYS A 282 -21.32 -12.70 14.29
C LYS A 282 -22.45 -12.83 13.28
N LYS A 283 -23.18 -13.95 13.38
CA LYS A 283 -24.33 -14.21 12.52
C LYS A 283 -25.55 -13.48 13.03
N PHE A 284 -26.16 -12.66 12.18
CA PHE A 284 -27.46 -12.02 12.43
C PHE A 284 -28.47 -12.44 11.36
N PRO A 285 -29.79 -12.30 11.61
CA PRO A 285 -30.82 -12.62 10.61
C PRO A 285 -30.64 -11.88 9.27
N GLU A 286 -30.09 -10.67 9.31
CA GLU A 286 -29.90 -9.80 8.15
C GLU A 286 -28.60 -10.04 7.37
N GLY A 287 -27.68 -10.84 7.93
CA GLY A 287 -26.34 -11.12 7.39
C GLY A 287 -25.27 -11.23 8.48
N ASP A 288 -24.03 -11.49 8.07
CA ASP A 288 -22.90 -11.46 9.00
C ASP A 288 -22.51 -10.01 9.36
N ARG A 289 -22.24 -9.78 10.64
CA ARG A 289 -21.80 -8.48 11.17
C ARG A 289 -20.45 -8.62 11.84
N LEU A 290 -19.49 -7.79 11.45
CA LEU A 290 -18.22 -7.63 12.14
C LEU A 290 -18.42 -6.78 13.40
N GLU A 291 -17.88 -7.25 14.52
CA GLU A 291 -17.86 -6.54 15.80
C GLU A 291 -16.47 -6.64 16.43
N LEU A 292 -16.16 -5.72 17.34
CA LEU A 292 -14.95 -5.80 18.16
C LEU A 292 -15.03 -7.05 19.06
N ARG A 293 -13.97 -7.85 19.07
CA ARG A 293 -13.88 -9.04 19.90
C ARG A 293 -13.81 -8.64 21.38
N SER A 294 -14.57 -9.33 22.22
CA SER A 294 -14.44 -9.19 23.67
C SER A 294 -13.26 -10.02 24.18
N PHE A 295 -12.27 -9.34 24.76
CA PHE A 295 -11.12 -9.98 25.37
C PHE A 295 -11.24 -10.01 26.89
N LYS A 296 -11.00 -11.17 27.49
CA LYS A 296 -10.72 -11.25 28.94
C LYS A 296 -9.37 -10.62 29.27
N GLN A 297 -8.43 -10.76 28.34
CA GLN A 297 -7.11 -10.17 28.38
C GLN A 297 -6.69 -9.88 26.93
N LEU A 298 -6.27 -8.65 26.67
CA LEU A 298 -5.79 -8.24 25.36
C LEU A 298 -4.43 -8.90 25.06
N PRO A 299 -4.08 -9.09 23.78
CA PRO A 299 -2.71 -9.40 23.39
C PRO A 299 -1.72 -8.45 24.05
N TYR A 300 -0.60 -8.99 24.51
CA TYR A 300 0.47 -8.17 25.06
C TYR A 300 1.04 -7.25 23.99
N TRP A 301 1.46 -6.06 24.41
CA TRP A 301 2.23 -5.18 23.57
C TRP A 301 3.58 -5.79 23.24
N SER A 302 4.06 -5.54 22.02
CA SER A 302 5.40 -5.89 21.54
C SER A 302 6.02 -4.68 20.84
N GLY A 303 7.34 -4.62 20.77
CA GLY A 303 8.04 -3.67 19.91
C GLY A 303 8.19 -4.17 18.48
N LYS A 304 8.53 -3.24 17.59
CA LYS A 304 8.74 -3.46 16.16
C LYS A 304 10.22 -3.40 15.83
N PHE A 305 10.77 -4.47 15.27
CA PHE A 305 12.11 -4.50 14.71
C PHE A 305 12.05 -4.37 13.18
N ASP A 306 12.67 -3.34 12.65
CA ASP A 306 12.88 -3.16 11.21
C ASP A 306 14.20 -3.82 10.78
N PRO A 307 14.16 -4.91 9.99
CA PRO A 307 15.36 -5.60 9.54
C PRO A 307 16.13 -4.84 8.46
N LYS A 308 15.53 -3.86 7.78
CA LYS A 308 16.18 -3.07 6.72
C LYS A 308 17.10 -2.02 7.34
N ASP A 309 16.61 -1.32 8.36
CA ASP A 309 17.33 -0.23 9.01
C ASP A 309 18.01 -0.67 10.31
N HIS A 310 17.83 -1.93 10.72
CA HIS A 310 18.30 -2.48 11.99
C HIS A 310 17.88 -1.60 13.18
N TYR A 311 16.58 -1.32 13.23
CA TYR A 311 16.00 -0.33 14.12
C TYR A 311 14.87 -0.96 14.92
N TYR A 312 14.91 -0.81 16.25
CA TYR A 312 13.87 -1.30 17.14
C TYR A 312 13.07 -0.13 17.71
N THR A 313 11.75 -0.27 17.77
CA THR A 313 10.82 0.75 18.26
C THR A 313 9.84 0.15 19.26
N LEU A 314 9.64 0.85 20.37
CA LEU A 314 8.54 0.62 21.30
C LEU A 314 7.63 1.85 21.30
N TYR A 315 6.33 1.61 21.08
CA TYR A 315 5.32 2.65 21.06
C TYR A 315 3.92 2.06 21.32
N PRO A 316 3.06 2.74 22.11
CA PRO A 316 3.36 3.88 22.97
C PRO A 316 3.95 3.42 24.31
N VAL A 317 4.97 4.10 24.82
CA VAL A 317 5.57 3.78 26.13
C VAL A 317 5.73 5.01 27.02
N LYS A 318 5.61 4.78 28.33
CA LYS A 318 5.83 5.79 29.36
C LYS A 318 7.33 6.04 29.58
N PRO A 319 7.74 7.19 30.16
CA PRO A 319 9.16 7.52 30.37
C PRO A 319 9.95 6.45 31.14
N GLU A 320 9.31 5.73 32.06
CA GLU A 320 9.95 4.70 32.87
C GLU A 320 10.46 3.51 32.04
N MET A 321 9.91 3.29 30.84
CA MET A 321 10.38 2.23 29.93
C MET A 321 11.84 2.43 29.51
N LEU A 322 12.32 3.69 29.42
CA LEU A 322 13.69 3.99 29.03
C LEU A 322 14.70 3.34 30.00
N ALA A 323 14.48 3.50 31.31
CA ALA A 323 15.36 2.94 32.32
C ALA A 323 15.31 1.40 32.33
N VAL A 324 14.13 0.81 32.14
CA VAL A 324 13.95 -0.64 32.05
C VAL A 324 14.68 -1.21 30.86
N PHE A 325 14.49 -0.63 29.67
CA PHE A 325 15.15 -1.09 28.45
C PHE A 325 16.67 -0.89 28.50
N LEU A 326 17.15 0.24 29.03
CA LEU A 326 18.59 0.48 29.22
C LEU A 326 19.23 -0.58 30.13
N ASN A 327 18.59 -0.90 31.25
CA ASN A 327 19.06 -1.95 32.16
C ASN A 327 19.05 -3.33 31.48
N PHE A 328 17.99 -3.64 30.72
CA PHE A 328 17.93 -4.87 29.94
C PHE A 328 19.10 -4.99 28.96
N VAL A 329 19.44 -3.92 28.24
CA VAL A 329 20.59 -3.90 27.33
C VAL A 329 21.90 -4.13 28.11
N PHE A 330 22.06 -3.50 29.27
CA PHE A 330 23.24 -3.75 30.12
C PHE A 330 23.36 -5.20 30.56
N GLU A 331 22.26 -5.84 30.96
CA GLU A 331 22.25 -7.26 31.31
C GLU A 331 22.61 -8.16 30.12
N GLN A 332 22.00 -7.92 28.95
CA GLN A 332 22.26 -8.69 27.73
C GLN A 332 23.72 -8.59 27.25
N MET A 333 24.36 -7.45 27.52
CA MET A 333 25.72 -7.15 27.08
C MET A 333 26.80 -7.34 28.16
N ALA A 334 26.40 -7.69 29.39
CA ALA A 334 27.26 -7.63 30.57
C ALA A 334 27.96 -6.26 30.73
N TRP A 335 27.24 -5.19 30.42
CA TRP A 335 27.68 -3.80 30.53
C TRP A 335 27.17 -3.18 31.83
N THR A 336 27.72 -2.00 32.17
CA THR A 336 27.25 -1.21 33.31
C THR A 336 27.08 0.26 32.92
N LYS A 337 26.67 1.11 33.86
CA LYS A 337 26.59 2.56 33.64
C LYS A 337 27.91 3.20 33.18
N SER A 338 29.07 2.58 33.44
CA SER A 338 30.35 3.08 32.92
C SER A 338 30.49 2.96 31.40
N ASN A 339 29.61 2.20 30.75
CA ASN A 339 29.56 2.05 29.28
C ASN A 339 28.71 3.13 28.61
N ILE A 340 28.12 4.06 29.36
CA ILE A 340 27.48 5.24 28.79
C ILE A 340 28.57 6.19 28.31
N ILE A 341 28.65 6.36 26.99
CA ILE A 341 29.59 7.27 26.32
C ILE A 341 28.99 8.68 26.29
N LYS A 342 27.68 8.77 26.04
CA LYS A 342 26.92 10.02 26.01
C LYS A 342 25.54 9.83 26.64
N ASP A 343 25.10 10.86 27.33
CA ASP A 343 23.76 11.02 27.93
C ASP A 343 23.33 12.45 27.66
N GLU A 344 22.45 12.64 26.67
CA GLU A 344 22.11 13.94 26.13
C GLU A 344 20.59 14.06 25.96
N THR A 345 20.05 15.24 26.27
CA THR A 345 18.65 15.57 25.96
C THR A 345 18.64 16.72 24.95
N GLY A 346 18.08 16.47 23.77
CA GLY A 346 17.93 17.46 22.71
C GLY A 346 16.46 17.82 22.49
N GLU A 347 16.20 19.07 22.07
CA GLU A 347 14.85 19.58 21.81
C GLU A 347 14.09 18.73 20.77
N TYR A 348 14.77 18.25 19.72
CA TYR A 348 14.16 17.48 18.65
C TYR A 348 14.31 15.96 18.78
N THR A 349 15.34 15.51 19.50
CA THR A 349 15.71 14.09 19.61
C THR A 349 15.20 13.43 20.90
N GLY A 350 14.75 14.22 21.87
CA GLY A 350 14.40 13.71 23.20
C GLY A 350 15.64 13.33 24.00
N HIS A 351 15.46 12.46 24.99
CA HIS A 351 16.53 11.93 25.83
C HIS A 351 17.20 10.74 25.13
N SER A 352 18.52 10.75 25.02
CA SER A 352 19.27 9.73 24.29
C SER A 352 20.54 9.31 25.01
N TYR A 353 20.85 8.03 24.88
CA TYR A 353 22.09 7.40 25.33
C TYR A 353 22.86 6.85 24.14
N THR A 354 24.13 7.20 24.04
CA THR A 354 25.10 6.39 23.28
C THR A 354 25.84 5.52 24.28
N ILE A 355 25.74 4.20 24.11
CA ILE A 355 26.38 3.20 24.94
C ILE A 355 27.37 2.38 24.11
N GLY A 356 28.47 1.92 24.72
CA GLY A 356 29.43 1.13 23.99
C GLY A 356 30.58 0.56 24.81
N SER A 357 31.32 -0.34 24.15
CA SER A 357 32.58 -0.91 24.64
C SER A 357 33.44 -1.29 23.44
N GLY A 358 34.68 -0.78 23.39
CA GLY A 358 35.53 -0.93 22.22
C GLY A 358 34.92 -0.28 20.97
N ASP A 359 34.83 -1.05 19.88
CA ASP A 359 34.30 -0.58 18.59
C ASP A 359 32.77 -0.76 18.47
N LEU A 360 32.13 -1.44 19.42
CA LEU A 360 30.67 -1.61 19.42
C LEU A 360 30.00 -0.42 20.11
N LYS A 361 29.14 0.29 19.36
CA LYS A 361 28.34 1.43 19.85
C LYS A 361 26.89 1.31 19.41
N LEU A 362 25.99 1.59 20.35
CA LEU A 362 24.55 1.52 20.17
C LEU A 362 23.91 2.80 20.69
N ASP A 363 22.78 3.18 20.11
CA ASP A 363 21.98 4.33 20.53
C ASP A 363 20.64 3.86 21.07
N ILE A 364 20.22 4.44 22.21
CA ILE A 364 18.87 4.32 22.76
C ILE A 364 18.30 5.74 22.85
N GLY A 365 17.13 5.96 22.27
CA GLY A 365 16.43 7.24 22.32
C GLY A 365 15.06 7.10 22.97
N PHE A 366 14.60 8.13 23.66
CA PHE A 366 13.23 8.28 24.12
C PHE A 366 12.73 9.70 23.87
N LYS A 367 11.60 9.79 23.19
CA LYS A 367 10.94 11.04 22.89
C LYS A 367 9.58 11.08 23.59
N GLU A 368 9.49 11.88 24.65
CA GLU A 368 8.36 11.89 25.58
C GLU A 368 7.06 12.38 24.92
N ASP A 369 7.13 13.44 24.12
CA ASP A 369 5.98 13.97 23.37
C ASP A 369 5.46 12.99 22.32
N GLU A 370 6.30 12.06 21.85
CA GLU A 370 5.91 10.97 20.96
C GLU A 370 5.60 9.65 21.69
N GLN A 371 5.84 9.56 23.00
CA GLN A 371 5.76 8.30 23.77
C GLN A 371 6.55 7.15 23.10
N LYS A 372 7.70 7.46 22.49
CA LYS A 372 8.41 6.55 21.59
C LYS A 372 9.82 6.28 22.10
N LEU A 373 10.14 5.01 22.29
CA LEU A 373 11.51 4.55 22.57
C LEU A 373 12.08 3.89 21.32
N THR A 374 13.32 4.21 21.01
CA THR A 374 14.04 3.68 19.85
C THR A 374 15.39 3.10 20.25
N PHE A 375 15.84 2.10 19.50
CA PHE A 375 17.11 1.43 19.72
C PHE A 375 17.74 1.01 18.40
N SER A 376 18.99 1.39 18.18
CA SER A 376 19.69 1.17 16.92
C SER A 376 21.20 1.08 17.11
N LYS A 377 21.92 0.82 16.02
CA LYS A 377 23.35 1.11 15.96
C LYS A 377 23.62 2.61 16.05
N TYR A 378 24.84 2.97 16.43
CA TYR A 378 25.29 4.36 16.39
C TYR A 378 25.29 4.89 14.95
N LEU A 379 24.52 5.96 14.70
CA LEU A 379 24.23 6.46 13.34
C LEU A 379 25.46 6.92 12.55
N TYR A 380 26.55 7.24 13.24
CA TYR A 380 27.78 7.74 12.60
C TYR A 380 28.85 6.67 12.42
N ASP A 381 28.50 5.39 12.58
CA ASP A 381 29.40 4.25 12.36
C ASP A 381 28.85 3.28 11.31
N ASP A 382 29.05 3.64 10.03
CA ASP A 382 28.56 2.88 8.87
C ASP A 382 29.26 1.52 8.65
N LYS A 383 30.25 1.16 9.47
CA LYS A 383 31.15 0.03 9.18
C LYS A 383 30.90 -1.23 10.01
N ASN A 384 30.03 -1.18 11.02
CA ASN A 384 29.94 -2.26 12.00
C ASN A 384 28.72 -3.17 11.79
N THR A 385 28.90 -4.25 11.02
CA THR A 385 27.88 -5.32 10.86
C THR A 385 27.59 -6.09 12.16
N GLU A 386 28.47 -6.00 13.16
CA GLU A 386 28.25 -6.62 14.48
C GLU A 386 27.11 -5.92 15.23
N SER A 387 27.02 -4.59 15.13
CA SER A 387 25.93 -3.80 15.73
C SER A 387 24.56 -4.23 15.20
N ASP A 388 24.45 -4.51 13.90
CA ASP A 388 23.20 -4.94 13.25
C ASP A 388 22.68 -6.28 13.83
N VAL A 389 23.59 -7.21 14.11
CA VAL A 389 23.29 -8.50 14.74
C VAL A 389 22.90 -8.31 16.21
N VAL A 390 23.63 -7.47 16.93
CA VAL A 390 23.38 -7.17 18.36
C VAL A 390 22.02 -6.50 18.55
N VAL A 391 21.67 -5.50 17.72
CA VAL A 391 20.38 -4.81 17.81
C VAL A 391 19.23 -5.81 17.60
N LYS A 392 19.32 -6.64 16.56
CA LYS A 392 18.31 -7.68 16.29
C LYS A 392 18.17 -8.64 17.47
N LYS A 393 19.29 -9.11 18.04
CA LYS A 393 19.28 -10.06 19.16
C LYS A 393 18.58 -9.46 20.38
N ILE A 394 18.95 -8.24 20.77
CA ILE A 394 18.36 -7.54 21.91
C ILE A 394 16.87 -7.26 21.67
N ALA A 395 16.50 -6.78 20.48
CA ALA A 395 15.11 -6.51 20.12
C ALA A 395 14.22 -7.76 20.25
N LEU A 396 14.66 -8.90 19.71
CA LEU A 396 13.94 -10.16 19.81
C LEU A 396 13.88 -10.68 21.25
N ALA A 397 14.95 -10.53 22.03
CA ALA A 397 14.98 -10.95 23.42
C ALA A 397 14.04 -10.11 24.30
N PHE A 398 13.99 -8.79 24.09
CA PHE A 398 13.06 -7.92 24.82
C PHE A 398 11.61 -8.22 24.43
N ASN A 399 11.33 -8.45 23.14
CA ASN A 399 10.01 -8.89 22.70
C ASN A 399 9.57 -10.21 23.34
N ALA A 400 10.50 -11.13 23.62
CA ALA A 400 10.17 -12.35 24.37
C ALA A 400 9.73 -12.04 25.80
N GLU A 401 10.40 -11.11 26.50
CA GLU A 401 9.98 -10.66 27.84
C GLU A 401 8.61 -9.99 27.84
N LEU A 402 8.36 -9.15 26.83
CA LEU A 402 7.06 -8.49 26.66
C LEU A 402 5.94 -9.51 26.40
N ASN A 403 6.21 -10.55 25.60
CA ASN A 403 5.27 -11.64 25.31
C ASN A 403 4.97 -12.53 26.54
N GLU A 404 5.82 -12.50 27.56
CA GLU A 404 5.55 -13.11 28.88
C GLU A 404 4.70 -12.21 29.79
N GLY A 405 4.34 -11.01 29.32
CA GLY A 405 3.55 -10.04 30.07
C GLY A 405 4.37 -9.12 30.97
N LYS A 406 5.71 -9.15 30.88
CA LYS A 406 6.55 -8.21 31.62
C LYS A 406 6.44 -6.80 31.05
N HIS A 407 6.53 -5.79 31.92
CA HIS A 407 6.59 -4.36 31.57
C HIS A 407 5.37 -3.80 30.84
N GLN A 408 4.27 -4.57 30.78
CA GLN A 408 3.04 -4.16 30.09
C GLN A 408 2.41 -2.93 30.74
N GLU A 409 2.62 -2.74 32.05
CA GLU A 409 2.21 -1.56 32.80
C GLU A 409 2.92 -0.26 32.37
N LEU A 410 4.03 -0.38 31.64
CA LEU A 410 4.83 0.73 31.14
C LEU A 410 4.42 1.17 29.73
N PHE A 411 3.47 0.49 29.08
CA PHE A 411 2.87 0.98 27.85
C PHE A 411 1.88 2.12 28.12
N GLY A 412 1.86 3.07 27.19
CA GLY A 412 1.05 4.28 27.23
C GLY A 412 -0.32 4.11 26.56
N ARG A 413 -0.91 5.24 26.17
CA ARG A 413 -2.12 5.28 25.35
C ARG A 413 -1.86 6.01 24.05
N ILE A 414 -2.48 5.53 22.98
CA ILE A 414 -2.58 6.22 21.70
C ILE A 414 -3.79 7.14 21.79
N PHE A 415 -3.60 8.41 21.44
CA PHE A 415 -4.64 9.43 21.45
C PHE A 415 -4.84 9.94 20.03
N SER A 416 -6.06 10.37 19.69
CA SER A 416 -6.33 11.09 18.43
C SER A 416 -5.31 12.21 18.21
N GLU A 417 -4.72 12.20 17.02
CA GLU A 417 -3.76 13.22 16.60
C GLU A 417 -4.43 14.59 16.53
N THR A 418 -5.65 14.66 15.98
CA THR A 418 -6.39 15.92 15.94
C THR A 418 -6.69 16.45 17.34
N LYS A 419 -7.14 15.61 18.28
CA LYS A 419 -7.36 16.04 19.67
C LYS A 419 -6.06 16.58 20.28
N LYS A 420 -4.94 15.88 20.09
CA LYS A 420 -3.61 16.31 20.56
C LYS A 420 -3.19 17.65 19.97
N ILE A 421 -3.33 17.83 18.65
CA ILE A 421 -2.98 19.07 17.93
C ILE A 421 -3.85 20.25 18.41
N ARG A 422 -5.14 20.01 18.66
CA ARG A 422 -6.09 21.05 19.11
C ARG A 422 -6.06 21.28 20.62
N GLY A 423 -5.27 20.51 21.38
CA GLY A 423 -5.19 20.63 22.84
C GLY A 423 -6.44 20.16 23.58
N VAL A 424 -7.24 19.30 22.95
CA VAL A 424 -8.45 18.71 23.51
C VAL A 424 -8.07 17.41 24.22
N LYS A 425 -8.56 17.24 25.45
CA LYS A 425 -8.31 16.04 26.26
C LYS A 425 -9.37 14.98 26.07
#